data_AF-A0A2M8KCC8-F1
#
_entry.id   AF-A0A2M8KCC8-F1
#
_cell.length_a   1.000
_cell.length_b   1.000
_cell.length_c   1.000
_cell.angle_alpha   90.00
_cell.angle_beta   90.00
_cell.angle_gamma   90.00
#
_symmetry.space_group_name_H-M   'P 1'
#
loop_
_entity.id
_entity.type
_entity.pdbx_description
1 polymer ?
#
loop_
_entity_poly.entity_id
_entity_poly.type
_entity_poly.pdbx_seq_one_letter_code
_entity_poly.pdbx_strand_id
1 'polypeptide(L)'
;HWTLPVWFVEKGHWLNKESSEYFARFVEKVVSEYKDLVKFWVTLNEPNIYTSYSFLRGIWPPFEKSFYKMQEVVKNLIAAHKESYRVLHKISSDCQVGIANNNNCFQGILSFFSKYFWNHQFFDAIKDFQEFVGVNYYIPVSLWRNIVKLGRELTDMSWQVYPKGLYRVLKDLKQYNKPIYITENGLADAKDEKRTKFIIDHLKWVHKAIEEGVDVRGYFHWSLIDNF
;
A
#
# COMPACT_ATOMS: atom_id res chain seq x y z
N HIS A 1 -5.31 8.98 -3.23
CA HIS A 1 -3.86 9.04 -3.49
C HIS A 1 -3.25 10.37 -2.98
N TRP A 2 -3.48 10.67 -1.69
CA TRP A 2 -2.93 11.79 -0.88
C TRP A 2 -2.99 13.24 -1.33
N THR A 3 -3.54 13.54 -2.49
CA THR A 3 -4.05 14.88 -2.78
C THR A 3 -5.36 15.07 -2.01
N LEU A 4 -5.40 16.06 -1.12
CA LEU A 4 -6.58 16.37 -0.31
C LEU A 4 -7.21 17.70 -0.78
N PRO A 5 -8.54 17.80 -0.90
CA PRO A 5 -9.20 19.07 -1.14
C PRO A 5 -8.89 20.08 -0.03
N VAL A 6 -8.71 21.36 -0.38
CA VAL A 6 -8.39 22.43 0.58
C VAL A 6 -9.42 22.49 1.72
N TRP A 7 -10.71 22.45 1.39
CA TRP A 7 -11.79 22.48 2.39
C TRP A 7 -11.73 21.30 3.38
N PHE A 8 -11.25 20.14 2.93
CA PHE A 8 -11.12 18.97 3.80
C PHE A 8 -9.96 19.18 4.78
N VAL A 9 -8.87 19.79 4.31
CA VAL A 9 -7.74 20.19 5.16
C VAL A 9 -8.15 21.24 6.18
N GLU A 10 -8.88 22.27 5.76
CA GLU A 10 -9.42 23.33 6.64
C GLU A 10 -10.36 22.78 7.73
N LYS A 11 -11.07 21.69 7.45
CA LYS A 11 -11.89 20.96 8.42
C LYS A 11 -11.09 20.04 9.35
N GLY A 12 -9.76 20.08 9.31
CA GLY A 12 -8.88 19.26 10.14
C GLY A 12 -8.47 17.94 9.50
N HIS A 13 -8.63 17.78 8.17
CA HIS A 13 -8.26 16.61 7.38
C HIS A 13 -8.62 15.29 8.09
N TRP A 14 -7.81 14.25 7.95
CA TRP A 14 -8.00 12.96 8.60
C TRP A 14 -7.94 12.95 10.14
N LEU A 15 -7.67 14.08 10.81
CA LEU A 15 -7.85 14.16 12.28
C LEU A 15 -9.31 14.44 12.64
N ASN A 16 -10.11 14.97 11.72
CA ASN A 16 -11.54 15.16 11.95
C ASN A 16 -12.27 13.81 12.00
N LYS A 17 -13.11 13.61 13.02
CA LYS A 17 -13.90 12.40 13.22
C LYS A 17 -14.93 12.14 12.10
N GLU A 18 -15.39 13.20 11.43
CA GLU A 18 -16.34 13.13 10.30
C GLU A 18 -15.65 12.83 8.96
N SER A 19 -14.31 12.67 8.96
CA SER A 19 -13.55 12.47 7.72
C SER A 19 -13.95 11.22 6.95
N SER A 20 -14.27 10.14 7.67
CA SER A 20 -14.70 8.90 7.05
C SER A 20 -16.00 9.10 6.28
N GLU A 21 -16.96 9.84 6.86
CA GLU A 21 -18.24 10.16 6.22
C GLU A 21 -18.06 11.04 4.99
N TYR A 22 -17.21 12.06 5.07
CA TYR A 22 -16.87 12.90 3.92
C TYR A 22 -16.25 12.09 2.78
N PHE A 23 -15.37 11.15 3.12
CA PHE A 23 -14.77 10.25 2.13
C PHE A 23 -15.79 9.27 1.57
N ALA A 24 -16.67 8.71 2.39
CA ALA A 24 -17.73 7.80 1.96
C ALA A 24 -18.70 8.48 0.99
N ARG A 25 -19.04 9.75 1.21
CA ARG A 25 -19.84 10.56 0.26
C ARG A 25 -19.14 10.74 -1.09
N PHE A 26 -17.82 10.95 -1.08
CA PHE A 26 -17.03 11.00 -2.31
C PHE A 26 -17.06 9.65 -3.03
N VAL A 27 -16.86 8.55 -2.31
CA VAL A 27 -16.91 7.19 -2.86
C VAL A 27 -18.29 6.88 -3.45
N GLU A 28 -19.38 7.25 -2.76
CA GLU A 28 -20.75 7.08 -3.24
C GLU A 28 -20.95 7.77 -4.59
N LYS A 29 -20.47 9.01 -4.72
CA LYS A 29 -20.55 9.73 -5.98
C LYS A 29 -19.75 9.04 -7.09
N VAL A 30 -18.50 8.65 -6.81
CA VAL A 30 -17.64 8.02 -7.83
C VAL A 30 -18.20 6.67 -8.27
N VAL A 31 -18.57 5.79 -7.34
CA VAL A 31 -19.10 4.47 -7.72
C VAL A 31 -20.42 4.57 -8.47
N SER A 32 -21.28 5.54 -8.13
CA SER A 32 -22.55 5.73 -8.85
C SER A 32 -22.36 6.04 -10.34
N GLU A 33 -21.28 6.74 -10.70
CA GLU A 33 -20.97 7.10 -12.08
C GLU A 33 -20.18 6.03 -12.84
N TYR A 34 -19.34 5.25 -12.13
CA TYR A 34 -18.35 4.36 -12.75
C TYR A 34 -18.54 2.86 -12.45
N LYS A 35 -19.59 2.47 -11.70
CA LYS A 35 -19.86 1.06 -11.33
C LYS A 35 -19.83 0.09 -12.52
N ASP A 36 -20.33 0.52 -13.67
CA ASP A 36 -20.44 -0.33 -14.87
C ASP A 36 -19.11 -0.46 -15.62
N LEU A 37 -18.10 0.35 -15.27
CA LEU A 37 -16.79 0.39 -15.91
C LEU A 37 -15.66 -0.14 -15.01
N VAL A 38 -15.85 -0.16 -13.69
CA VAL A 38 -14.78 -0.44 -12.73
C VAL A 38 -15.12 -1.66 -11.88
N LYS A 39 -14.32 -2.72 -12.04
CA LYS A 39 -14.41 -3.94 -11.24
C LYS A 39 -13.60 -3.89 -9.95
N PHE A 40 -12.43 -3.25 -9.98
CA PHE A 40 -11.46 -3.23 -8.89
C PHE A 40 -11.38 -1.84 -8.25
N TRP A 41 -11.68 -1.79 -6.95
CA TRP A 41 -11.71 -0.56 -6.16
C TRP A 41 -10.64 -0.59 -5.08
N VAL A 42 -9.65 0.28 -5.21
CA VAL A 42 -8.64 0.52 -4.17
C VAL A 42 -9.05 1.80 -3.43
N THR A 43 -9.55 1.67 -2.20
CA THR A 43 -10.06 2.86 -1.49
C THR A 43 -8.93 3.73 -0.94
N LEU A 44 -7.81 3.11 -0.54
CA LEU A 44 -6.65 3.77 0.05
C LEU A 44 -5.37 3.23 -0.57
N ASN A 45 -4.48 4.14 -0.98
CA ASN A 45 -3.10 3.82 -1.36
C ASN A 45 -2.16 4.13 -0.20
N GLU A 46 -1.29 3.18 0.11
CA GLU A 46 -0.24 3.16 1.15
C GLU A 46 -0.58 3.91 2.45
N PRO A 47 -1.71 3.60 3.12
CA PRO A 47 -2.13 4.37 4.29
C PRO A 47 -1.09 4.38 5.43
N ASN A 48 -0.21 3.38 5.48
CA ASN A 48 0.96 3.32 6.36
C ASN A 48 2.05 4.36 6.03
N ILE A 49 2.32 4.64 4.74
CA ILE A 49 3.25 5.69 4.33
C ILE A 49 2.68 7.05 4.72
N TYR A 50 1.42 7.34 4.36
CA TYR A 50 0.78 8.62 4.70
C TYR A 50 0.82 8.88 6.21
N THR A 51 0.35 7.93 7.02
CA THR A 51 0.32 8.10 8.49
C THR A 51 1.72 8.27 9.07
N SER A 52 2.70 7.49 8.61
CA SER A 52 4.09 7.60 9.09
C SER A 52 4.74 8.92 8.65
N TYR A 53 4.65 9.30 7.38
CA TYR A 53 5.35 10.48 6.85
C TYR A 53 4.70 11.78 7.32
N SER A 54 3.37 11.82 7.47
CA SER A 54 2.63 13.01 7.88
C SER A 54 2.61 13.24 9.39
N PHE A 55 2.60 12.19 10.22
CA PHE A 55 2.37 12.31 11.67
C PHE A 55 3.44 11.70 12.57
N LEU A 56 4.30 10.80 12.07
CA LEU A 56 5.41 10.26 12.87
C LEU A 56 6.73 10.93 12.53
N ARG A 57 7.06 11.00 11.24
CA ARG A 57 8.29 11.62 10.73
C ARG A 57 8.14 13.12 10.49
N GLY A 58 6.92 13.58 10.15
CA GLY A 58 6.62 14.97 9.85
C GLY A 58 7.34 15.50 8.60
N ILE A 59 7.45 14.67 7.56
CA ILE A 59 8.13 14.99 6.29
C ILE A 59 7.10 15.37 5.21
N TRP A 60 5.86 14.91 5.33
CA TRP A 60 4.75 15.31 4.47
C TRP A 60 3.76 16.18 5.24
N PRO A 61 2.95 17.01 4.55
CA PRO A 61 1.86 17.73 5.19
C PRO A 61 0.98 16.78 6.04
N PRO A 62 0.58 17.19 7.26
CA PRO A 62 0.74 18.51 7.87
C PRO A 62 2.05 18.70 8.67
N PHE A 63 3.07 17.87 8.46
CA PHE A 63 4.40 17.94 9.09
C PHE A 63 4.39 17.72 10.62
N GLU A 64 3.46 16.91 11.09
CA GLU A 64 3.28 16.62 12.51
C GLU A 64 4.24 15.52 12.97
N LYS A 65 4.63 15.58 14.25
CA LYS A 65 5.49 14.58 14.92
C LYS A 65 4.82 14.08 16.20
N SER A 66 3.65 13.50 16.07
CA SER A 66 2.83 12.99 17.17
C SER A 66 2.31 11.58 16.87
N PHE A 67 2.80 10.62 17.65
CA PHE A 67 2.33 9.23 17.60
C PHE A 67 0.83 9.13 17.94
N TYR A 68 0.32 9.95 18.85
CA TYR A 68 -1.10 9.96 19.20
C TYR A 68 -1.97 10.37 18.01
N LYS A 69 -1.62 11.49 17.35
CA LYS A 69 -2.31 11.95 16.14
C LYS A 69 -2.20 10.92 15.01
N MET A 70 -1.05 10.26 14.86
CA MET A 70 -0.88 9.17 13.90
C MET A 70 -1.90 8.05 14.15
N GLN A 71 -2.09 7.61 15.39
CA GLN A 71 -3.06 6.56 15.72
C GLN A 71 -4.51 7.00 15.49
N GLU A 72 -4.85 8.27 15.72
CA GLU A 72 -6.17 8.83 15.38
C GLU A 72 -6.43 8.78 13.87
N VAL A 73 -5.45 9.20 13.06
CA VAL A 73 -5.55 9.15 11.60
C VAL A 73 -5.65 7.70 11.10
N VAL A 74 -4.87 6.76 11.66
CA VAL A 74 -4.98 5.33 11.34
C VAL A 74 -6.42 4.83 11.58
N LYS A 75 -7.02 5.16 12.73
CA LYS A 75 -8.42 4.77 13.03
C LYS A 75 -9.39 5.36 12.02
N ASN A 76 -9.26 6.64 11.69
CA ASN A 76 -10.15 7.32 10.74
C ASN A 76 -10.00 6.76 9.31
N LEU A 77 -8.80 6.40 8.88
CA LEU A 77 -8.57 5.76 7.58
C LEU A 77 -9.18 4.33 7.53
N ILE A 78 -9.04 3.55 8.61
CA ILE A 78 -9.69 2.23 8.71
C ILE A 78 -11.22 2.39 8.65
N ALA A 79 -11.78 3.37 9.37
CA ALA A 79 -13.21 3.67 9.31
C ALA A 79 -13.65 4.06 7.90
N ALA A 80 -12.91 4.96 7.25
CA ALA A 80 -13.15 5.41 5.88
C ALA A 80 -13.16 4.25 4.88
N HIS A 81 -12.21 3.31 4.97
CA HIS A 81 -12.21 2.11 4.13
C HIS A 81 -13.45 1.23 4.39
N LYS A 82 -13.79 0.97 5.65
CA LYS A 82 -14.97 0.14 6.00
C LYS A 82 -16.30 0.77 5.56
N GLU A 83 -16.43 2.08 5.68
CA GLU A 83 -17.60 2.81 5.16
C GLU A 83 -17.65 2.77 3.63
N SER A 84 -16.52 3.00 2.97
CA SER A 84 -16.39 2.92 1.51
C SER A 84 -16.78 1.53 1.00
N TYR A 85 -16.30 0.47 1.66
CA TYR A 85 -16.67 -0.92 1.34
C TYR A 85 -18.18 -1.13 1.36
N ARG A 86 -18.88 -0.65 2.40
CA ARG A 86 -20.34 -0.78 2.51
C ARG A 86 -21.07 0.00 1.42
N VAL A 87 -20.60 1.20 1.10
CA VAL A 87 -21.16 2.04 0.03
C VAL A 87 -20.97 1.37 -1.33
N LEU A 88 -19.76 0.87 -1.62
CA LEU A 88 -19.43 0.17 -2.85
C LEU A 88 -20.36 -1.03 -3.07
N HIS A 89 -20.47 -1.92 -2.07
CA HIS A 89 -21.30 -3.12 -2.16
C HIS A 89 -22.81 -2.84 -2.16
N LYS A 90 -23.25 -1.68 -1.67
CA LYS A 90 -24.64 -1.23 -1.81
C LYS A 90 -24.98 -0.85 -3.25
N ILE A 91 -24.00 -0.35 -4.02
CA ILE A 91 -24.20 0.21 -5.36
C ILE A 91 -23.78 -0.77 -6.48
N SER A 92 -22.71 -1.53 -6.24
CA SER A 92 -22.16 -2.57 -7.12
C SER A 92 -21.77 -3.77 -6.27
N SER A 93 -22.68 -4.74 -6.18
CA SER A 93 -22.54 -5.93 -5.32
C SER A 93 -21.52 -6.94 -5.81
N ASP A 94 -21.09 -6.83 -7.07
CA ASP A 94 -20.12 -7.73 -7.68
C ASP A 94 -18.70 -7.15 -7.72
N CYS A 95 -18.49 -5.92 -7.25
CA CYS A 95 -17.18 -5.29 -7.26
C CYS A 95 -16.18 -5.97 -6.31
N GLN A 96 -14.89 -5.77 -6.57
CA GLN A 96 -13.81 -6.19 -5.68
C GLN A 96 -13.21 -4.97 -5.00
N VAL A 97 -13.15 -4.99 -3.68
CA VAL A 97 -12.67 -3.86 -2.87
C VAL A 97 -11.42 -4.27 -2.08
N GLY A 98 -10.45 -3.36 -1.98
CA GLY A 98 -9.26 -3.57 -1.17
C GLY A 98 -8.51 -2.27 -0.91
N ILE A 99 -7.32 -2.42 -0.33
CA ILE A 99 -6.33 -1.33 -0.23
C ILE A 99 -5.04 -1.76 -0.93
N ALA A 100 -4.24 -0.78 -1.33
CA ALA A 100 -2.84 -0.97 -1.67
C ALA A 100 -2.00 -0.53 -0.47
N ASN A 101 -1.16 -1.40 0.06
CA ASN A 101 -0.30 -1.08 1.21
C ASN A 101 1.17 -1.16 0.80
N ASN A 102 2.00 -0.24 1.32
CA ASN A 102 3.44 -0.32 1.12
C ASN A 102 4.01 -1.41 2.01
N ASN A 103 4.45 -2.53 1.43
CA ASN A 103 4.96 -3.65 2.19
C ASN A 103 6.48 -3.72 2.08
N ASN A 104 7.14 -3.91 3.23
CA ASN A 104 8.58 -4.02 3.29
C ASN A 104 9.00 -5.45 3.63
N CYS A 105 10.12 -5.88 3.05
CA CYS A 105 10.77 -7.13 3.46
C CYS A 105 11.61 -6.87 4.72
N PHE A 106 11.02 -7.14 5.89
CA PHE A 106 11.70 -7.08 7.18
C PHE A 106 12.58 -8.32 7.42
N GLN A 107 13.76 -8.12 8.00
CA GLN A 107 14.68 -9.21 8.39
C GLN A 107 15.22 -8.96 9.81
N GLY A 108 15.45 -10.06 10.55
CA GLY A 108 15.97 -10.04 11.92
C GLY A 108 14.92 -10.31 12.99
N ILE A 109 15.35 -10.83 14.15
CA ILE A 109 14.46 -11.32 15.22
C ILE A 109 13.62 -10.22 15.88
N LEU A 110 14.15 -8.99 15.96
CA LEU A 110 13.43 -7.84 16.53
C LEU A 110 12.45 -7.17 15.55
N SER A 111 12.37 -7.65 14.31
CA SER A 111 11.54 -7.01 13.28
C SER A 111 10.05 -7.33 13.37
N PHE A 112 9.63 -8.21 14.30
CA PHE A 112 8.25 -8.68 14.41
C PHE A 112 7.25 -7.53 14.60
N PHE A 113 7.46 -6.65 15.59
CA PHE A 113 6.56 -5.52 15.86
C PHE A 113 6.52 -4.54 14.69
N SER A 114 7.68 -4.16 14.15
CA SER A 114 7.75 -3.26 13.00
C SER A 114 7.08 -3.86 11.77
N LYS A 115 7.25 -5.16 11.53
CA LYS A 115 6.57 -5.88 10.45
C LYS A 115 5.06 -5.83 10.65
N TYR A 116 4.57 -6.11 11.86
CA TYR A 116 3.14 -6.02 12.15
C TYR A 116 2.58 -4.63 11.86
N PHE A 117 3.13 -3.59 12.49
CA PHE A 117 2.62 -2.23 12.32
C PHE A 117 2.73 -1.70 10.89
N TRP A 118 3.75 -2.13 10.14
CA TRP A 118 3.97 -1.65 8.77
C TRP A 118 3.21 -2.47 7.71
N ASN A 119 3.28 -3.80 7.79
CA ASN A 119 2.75 -4.70 6.75
C ASN A 119 1.33 -5.20 7.05
N HIS A 120 0.93 -5.33 8.32
CA HIS A 120 -0.27 -6.08 8.71
C HIS A 120 -1.35 -5.26 9.39
N GLN A 121 -1.02 -4.18 10.10
CA GLN A 121 -1.98 -3.40 10.90
C GLN A 121 -3.24 -3.02 10.13
N PHE A 122 -3.10 -2.52 8.89
CA PHE A 122 -4.25 -2.16 8.07
C PHE A 122 -5.01 -3.39 7.59
N PHE A 123 -4.34 -4.40 7.01
CA PHE A 123 -5.00 -5.61 6.50
C PHE A 123 -5.75 -6.38 7.59
N ASP A 124 -5.18 -6.49 8.80
CA ASP A 124 -5.84 -7.14 9.94
C ASP A 124 -7.07 -6.36 10.38
N ALA A 125 -6.97 -5.03 10.42
CA ALA A 125 -8.09 -4.17 10.83
C ALA A 125 -9.26 -4.17 9.85
N ILE A 126 -9.01 -4.47 8.56
CA ILE A 126 -10.01 -4.50 7.48
C ILE A 126 -10.27 -5.91 6.97
N LYS A 127 -9.83 -6.97 7.66
CA LYS A 127 -9.85 -8.34 7.15
C LYS A 127 -11.21 -8.83 6.67
N ASP A 128 -12.31 -8.30 7.21
CA ASP A 128 -13.69 -8.67 6.83
C ASP A 128 -14.32 -7.69 5.80
N PHE A 129 -13.54 -6.72 5.31
CA PHE A 129 -13.98 -5.62 4.43
C PHE A 129 -13.08 -5.51 3.18
N GLN A 130 -12.59 -6.63 2.65
CA GLN A 130 -11.77 -6.62 1.44
C GLN A 130 -11.90 -7.94 0.67
N GLU A 131 -11.89 -7.89 -0.66
CA GLU A 131 -11.88 -9.08 -1.53
C GLU A 131 -10.46 -9.46 -1.93
N PHE A 132 -9.53 -8.52 -1.89
CA PHE A 132 -8.14 -8.73 -2.30
C PHE A 132 -7.15 -7.93 -1.44
N VAL A 133 -5.88 -8.31 -1.53
CA VAL A 133 -4.74 -7.63 -0.89
C VAL A 133 -3.91 -6.95 -1.98
N GLY A 134 -3.83 -5.62 -1.95
CA GLY A 134 -2.96 -4.83 -2.83
C GLY A 134 -1.59 -4.58 -2.20
N VAL A 135 -0.53 -4.89 -2.94
CA VAL A 135 0.87 -4.74 -2.50
C VAL A 135 1.61 -3.73 -3.34
N ASN A 136 2.24 -2.78 -2.65
CA ASN A 136 3.29 -1.95 -3.20
C ASN A 136 4.64 -2.41 -2.62
N TYR A 137 5.62 -2.69 -3.47
CA TYR A 137 6.95 -3.13 -3.03
C TYR A 137 8.06 -2.47 -3.84
N TYR A 138 9.01 -1.88 -3.12
CA TYR A 138 10.15 -1.18 -3.71
C TYR A 138 11.48 -1.56 -3.07
N ILE A 139 11.54 -1.63 -1.73
CA ILE A 139 12.80 -1.74 -0.99
C ILE A 139 12.79 -2.86 0.06
N PRO A 140 13.95 -3.46 0.39
CA PRO A 140 14.13 -4.20 1.62
C PRO A 140 14.35 -3.27 2.82
N VAL A 141 13.92 -3.69 4.02
CA VAL A 141 14.20 -2.97 5.28
C VAL A 141 14.97 -3.91 6.23
N SER A 142 16.15 -3.47 6.66
CA SER A 142 16.95 -4.15 7.69
C SER A 142 17.01 -3.31 8.96
N LEU A 143 16.63 -3.87 10.11
CA LEU A 143 16.59 -3.18 11.41
C LEU A 143 17.81 -3.50 12.30
N TRP A 144 18.86 -4.15 11.78
CA TRP A 144 20.09 -4.45 12.52
C TRP A 144 21.34 -3.79 11.88
N ARG A 145 22.35 -3.53 12.74
CA ARG A 145 23.64 -2.85 12.46
C ARG A 145 24.27 -3.32 11.15
N ASN A 146 24.77 -2.36 10.39
CA ASN A 146 25.32 -2.50 9.04
C ASN A 146 24.30 -3.08 8.08
N ILE A 147 23.74 -2.20 7.25
CA ILE A 147 22.97 -2.50 6.04
C ILE A 147 23.48 -3.82 5.47
N VAL A 148 22.77 -4.92 5.73
CA VAL A 148 22.95 -6.11 4.92
C VAL A 148 22.55 -5.60 3.55
N LYS A 149 23.55 -5.39 2.67
CA LYS A 149 23.34 -5.05 1.27
C LYS A 149 22.66 -6.25 0.64
N LEU A 150 21.36 -6.36 0.87
CA LEU A 150 20.53 -7.44 0.36
C LEU A 150 20.47 -7.32 -1.16
N GLY A 151 20.48 -6.09 -1.66
CA GLY A 151 20.75 -5.74 -3.05
C GLY A 151 22.14 -5.12 -3.22
N ARG A 152 22.83 -5.50 -4.31
CA ARG A 152 24.08 -4.84 -4.74
C ARG A 152 23.82 -3.65 -5.66
N GLU A 153 22.71 -3.68 -6.37
CA GLU A 153 22.31 -2.64 -7.32
C GLU A 153 21.42 -1.61 -6.63
N LEU A 154 21.65 -0.33 -6.96
CA LEU A 154 20.87 0.80 -6.47
C LEU A 154 20.11 1.47 -7.61
N THR A 155 18.90 1.92 -7.31
CA THR A 155 18.13 2.84 -8.17
C THR A 155 18.76 4.23 -8.16
N ASP A 156 18.28 5.13 -9.02
CA ASP A 156 18.77 6.51 -9.05
C ASP A 156 18.37 7.31 -7.79
N MET A 157 17.38 6.81 -7.04
CA MET A 157 17.02 7.28 -5.70
C MET A 157 17.82 6.61 -4.57
N SER A 158 18.90 5.90 -4.90
CA SER A 158 19.73 5.15 -3.94
C SER A 158 18.99 4.04 -3.19
N TRP A 159 17.90 3.52 -3.75
CA TRP A 159 17.16 2.41 -3.16
C TRP A 159 17.77 1.07 -3.57
N GLN A 160 17.88 0.14 -2.62
CA GLN A 160 18.40 -1.20 -2.93
C GLN A 160 17.40 -2.04 -3.70
N VAL A 161 17.84 -2.56 -4.84
CA VAL A 161 17.07 -3.51 -5.64
C VAL A 161 17.20 -4.90 -5.02
N TYR A 162 16.10 -5.44 -4.49
CA TYR A 162 16.09 -6.78 -3.87
C TYR A 162 14.86 -7.61 -4.27
N PRO A 163 14.88 -8.25 -5.46
CA PRO A 163 13.74 -8.98 -6.01
C PRO A 163 13.19 -10.09 -5.10
N LYS A 164 14.06 -10.80 -4.39
CA LYS A 164 13.68 -11.87 -3.44
C LYS A 164 12.85 -11.33 -2.25
N GLY A 165 12.92 -10.04 -1.96
CA GLY A 165 12.13 -9.41 -0.91
C GLY A 165 10.64 -9.42 -1.25
N LEU A 166 10.26 -9.19 -2.51
CA LEU A 166 8.88 -9.28 -2.97
C LEU A 166 8.33 -10.69 -2.75
N TYR A 167 9.08 -11.73 -3.14
CA TYR A 167 8.69 -13.13 -2.86
C TYR A 167 8.41 -13.36 -1.37
N ARG A 168 9.26 -12.86 -0.48
CA ARG A 168 9.05 -13.00 0.98
C ARG A 168 7.80 -12.29 1.47
N VAL A 169 7.55 -11.08 0.95
CA VAL A 169 6.32 -10.31 1.26
C VAL A 169 5.09 -11.07 0.77
N LEU A 170 5.10 -11.60 -0.45
CA LEU A 170 3.98 -12.38 -1.00
C LEU A 170 3.69 -13.64 -0.16
N LYS A 171 4.72 -14.37 0.25
CA LYS A 171 4.58 -15.55 1.13
C LYS A 171 4.00 -15.17 2.50
N ASP A 172 4.40 -14.03 3.05
CA ASP A 172 3.90 -13.50 4.33
C ASP A 172 2.42 -13.10 4.23
N LEU A 173 2.01 -12.47 3.13
CA LEU A 173 0.64 -12.03 2.90
C LEU A 173 -0.32 -13.18 2.51
N LYS A 174 0.20 -14.35 2.14
CA LYS A 174 -0.61 -15.57 1.90
C LYS A 174 -1.56 -15.89 3.07
N GLN A 175 -1.18 -15.52 4.30
CA GLN A 175 -2.00 -15.76 5.50
C GLN A 175 -3.41 -15.14 5.45
N TYR A 176 -3.63 -14.11 4.62
CA TYR A 176 -4.95 -13.51 4.45
C TYR A 176 -5.92 -14.35 3.63
N ASN A 177 -5.43 -15.39 2.95
CA ASN A 177 -6.24 -16.28 2.11
C ASN A 177 -7.14 -15.53 1.10
N LYS A 178 -6.56 -14.50 0.47
CA LYS A 178 -7.21 -13.67 -0.55
C LYS A 178 -6.31 -13.51 -1.76
N PRO A 179 -6.87 -13.25 -2.95
CA PRO A 179 -6.09 -12.85 -4.11
C PRO A 179 -5.18 -11.67 -3.79
N ILE A 180 -3.94 -11.75 -4.25
CA ILE A 180 -2.95 -10.68 -4.11
C ILE A 180 -2.75 -10.02 -5.49
N TYR A 181 -2.79 -8.70 -5.51
CA TYR A 181 -2.40 -7.90 -6.65
C TYR A 181 -1.20 -7.06 -6.27
N ILE A 182 -0.12 -7.14 -7.06
CA ILE A 182 1.01 -6.23 -6.93
C ILE A 182 0.58 -4.94 -7.61
N THR A 183 0.05 -4.00 -6.83
CA THR A 183 -0.51 -2.74 -7.30
C THR A 183 0.56 -1.73 -7.70
N GLU A 184 1.75 -1.85 -7.11
CA GLU A 184 2.94 -1.11 -7.56
C GLU A 184 4.23 -1.92 -7.34
N ASN A 185 5.06 -1.98 -8.36
CA ASN A 185 6.47 -2.40 -8.24
C ASN A 185 7.29 -1.74 -9.34
N GLY A 186 8.40 -1.12 -8.96
CA GLY A 186 9.10 -0.19 -9.85
C GLY A 186 10.45 0.29 -9.35
N LEU A 187 11.11 1.10 -10.18
CA LEU A 187 12.35 1.78 -9.84
C LEU A 187 12.48 3.13 -10.58
N ALA A 188 13.15 4.08 -9.94
CA ALA A 188 13.67 5.26 -10.60
C ALA A 188 14.98 4.91 -11.32
N ASP A 189 15.00 5.10 -12.64
CA ASP A 189 16.10 4.76 -13.54
C ASP A 189 16.00 5.64 -14.80
N ALA A 190 16.57 6.84 -14.73
CA ALA A 190 16.37 7.89 -15.73
C ALA A 190 16.94 7.53 -17.12
N LYS A 191 17.90 6.60 -17.16
CA LYS A 191 18.52 6.12 -18.40
C LYS A 191 17.98 4.77 -18.87
N ASP A 192 17.04 4.19 -18.14
CA ASP A 192 16.43 2.88 -18.42
C ASP A 192 17.44 1.71 -18.52
N GLU A 193 18.59 1.82 -17.85
CA GLU A 193 19.67 0.82 -17.93
C GLU A 193 19.37 -0.44 -17.09
N LYS A 194 18.48 -0.33 -16.11
CA LYS A 194 18.21 -1.33 -15.06
C LYS A 194 16.76 -1.83 -15.11
N ARG A 195 15.81 -1.04 -15.62
CA ARG A 195 14.36 -1.35 -15.57
C ARG A 195 13.98 -2.70 -16.15
N THR A 196 14.48 -3.04 -17.34
CA THR A 196 14.21 -4.34 -17.97
C THR A 196 14.64 -5.50 -17.07
N LYS A 197 15.86 -5.43 -16.54
CA LYS A 197 16.39 -6.44 -15.62
C LYS A 197 15.60 -6.48 -14.31
N PHE A 198 15.26 -5.32 -13.76
CA PHE A 198 14.47 -5.19 -12.54
C PHE A 198 13.13 -5.92 -12.66
N ILE A 199 12.38 -5.67 -13.74
CA ILE A 199 11.07 -6.28 -13.98
C ILE A 199 11.22 -7.79 -14.09
N ILE A 200 12.13 -8.28 -14.94
CA ILE A 200 12.36 -9.71 -15.16
C ILE A 200 12.72 -10.41 -13.85
N ASP A 201 13.64 -9.84 -13.07
CA ASP A 201 14.11 -10.48 -11.85
C ASP A 201 13.02 -10.50 -10.75
N HIS A 202 12.20 -9.45 -10.64
CA HIS A 202 11.04 -9.47 -9.72
C HIS A 202 10.00 -10.50 -10.17
N LEU A 203 9.67 -10.57 -11.47
CA LEU A 203 8.67 -11.52 -11.98
C LEU A 203 9.09 -12.98 -11.81
N LYS A 204 10.39 -13.32 -11.88
CA LYS A 204 10.88 -14.67 -11.53
C LYS A 204 10.53 -15.05 -10.08
N TRP A 205 10.65 -14.10 -9.16
CA TRP A 205 10.33 -14.31 -7.74
C TRP A 205 8.82 -14.32 -7.48
N VAL A 206 8.04 -13.53 -8.22
CA VAL A 206 6.57 -13.60 -8.22
C VAL A 206 6.10 -14.96 -8.73
N HIS A 207 6.64 -15.43 -9.87
CA HIS A 207 6.36 -16.74 -10.43
C HIS A 207 6.63 -17.86 -9.42
N LYS A 208 7.80 -17.81 -8.76
CA LYS A 208 8.12 -18.78 -7.71
C LYS A 208 7.12 -18.74 -6.54
N ALA A 209 6.63 -17.56 -6.14
CA ALA A 209 5.61 -17.48 -5.10
C ALA A 209 4.30 -18.16 -5.55
N ILE A 210 3.91 -17.97 -6.81
CA ILE A 210 2.74 -18.62 -7.43
C ILE A 210 2.91 -20.15 -7.45
N GLU A 211 4.06 -20.65 -7.90
CA GLU A 211 4.38 -22.10 -7.90
C GLU A 211 4.28 -22.71 -6.50
N GLU A 212 4.59 -21.94 -5.46
CA GLU A 212 4.45 -22.36 -4.05
C GLU A 212 3.07 -22.01 -3.43
N GLY A 213 2.07 -21.77 -4.27
CA GLY A 213 0.66 -21.65 -3.91
C GLY A 213 0.26 -20.31 -3.31
N VAL A 214 0.94 -19.20 -3.64
CA VAL A 214 0.43 -17.85 -3.36
C VAL A 214 -0.48 -17.43 -4.52
N ASP A 215 -1.71 -17.02 -4.22
CA ASP A 215 -2.69 -16.57 -5.23
C ASP A 215 -2.40 -15.13 -5.71
N VAL A 216 -1.37 -14.95 -6.53
CA VAL A 216 -1.05 -13.67 -7.15
C VAL A 216 -1.75 -13.58 -8.52
N ARG A 217 -2.59 -12.56 -8.70
CA ARG A 217 -3.46 -12.43 -9.89
C ARG A 217 -3.13 -11.25 -10.81
N GLY A 218 -2.26 -10.34 -10.39
CA GLY A 218 -1.86 -9.22 -11.23
C GLY A 218 -0.57 -8.56 -10.78
N TYR A 219 0.11 -7.97 -11.76
CA TYR A 219 1.32 -7.19 -11.60
C TYR A 219 1.17 -5.87 -12.36
N PHE A 220 1.17 -4.77 -11.63
CA PHE A 220 1.07 -3.41 -12.15
C PHE A 220 2.42 -2.74 -11.92
N HIS A 221 3.15 -2.50 -13.01
CA HIS A 221 4.44 -1.84 -12.95
C HIS A 221 4.27 -0.36 -12.62
N TRP A 222 5.06 0.13 -11.66
CA TRP A 222 5.17 1.56 -11.40
C TRP A 222 6.45 2.09 -12.07
N SER A 223 6.39 2.86 -13.16
CA SER A 223 5.20 3.48 -13.75
C SER A 223 5.21 3.37 -15.28
N LEU A 224 4.04 3.59 -15.88
CA LEU A 224 3.88 3.67 -17.33
C LEU A 224 4.58 4.91 -17.90
N ILE A 225 4.54 6.02 -17.16
CA ILE A 225 5.13 7.30 -17.55
C ILE A 225 5.92 7.87 -16.37
N ASP A 226 6.95 8.64 -16.69
CA ASP A 226 7.61 9.50 -15.71
C ASP A 226 6.59 10.48 -15.11
N ASN A 227 6.73 10.78 -13.83
CA ASN A 227 5.76 11.57 -13.07
C ASN A 227 6.44 12.36 -11.94
N PHE A 228 5.66 13.23 -11.30
CA PHE A 228 6.09 14.17 -10.25
C PHE A 228 6.28 13.50 -8.88
#